data_AF-A0A942TT36-F1
#
_entry.id   AF-A0A942TT36-F1
#
_cell.length_a   1.000
_cell.length_b   1.000
_cell.length_c   1.000
_cell.angle_alpha   90.00
_cell.angle_beta   90.00
_cell.angle_gamma   90.00
#
_symmetry.space_group_name_H-M   'P 1'
#
loop_
_entity.id
_entity.type
_entity.pdbx_description
1 polymer ?
#
loop_
_entity_poly.entity_id
_entity_poly.type
_entity_poly.pdbx_seq_one_letter_code
_entity_poly.pdbx_strand_id
1 'polypeptide(L)'
;MKLFKVVCSLLLVFLIFSMFEGTNLASADPITCSPNSIEPQLLSDDLVTIQCSGGSIAWAGILRTATLTNTTKDVRNFRKVGGNNGALSDFNKMPGNPVNRPEGVKTKTHEGKTVTYYPVSKSTAEPTLQYPAISGTQTWDKVRFTP
;
A
#
# COMPACT_ATOMS: atom_id res chain seq x y z
N MET A 1 56.25 -15.56 0.13
CA MET A 1 55.25 -15.62 -0.97
C MET A 1 53.93 -16.34 -0.61
N LYS A 2 53.47 -16.32 0.65
CA LYS A 2 52.16 -16.93 1.03
C LYS A 2 51.06 -15.88 1.27
N LEU A 3 51.41 -14.65 1.65
CA LEU A 3 50.43 -13.56 1.85
C LEU A 3 49.76 -13.08 0.54
N PHE A 4 50.45 -13.11 -0.59
CA PHE A 4 49.92 -12.57 -1.85
C PHE A 4 48.74 -13.38 -2.41
N LYS A 5 48.68 -14.70 -2.13
CA LYS A 5 47.58 -15.57 -2.59
C LYS A 5 46.30 -15.36 -1.79
N VAL A 6 46.40 -15.03 -0.50
CA VAL A 6 45.24 -14.81 0.38
C VAL A 6 44.53 -13.51 0.02
N VAL A 7 45.28 -12.45 -0.29
CA VAL A 7 44.73 -11.15 -0.68
C VAL A 7 44.00 -11.22 -2.02
N CYS A 8 44.54 -11.94 -3.02
CA CYS A 8 43.86 -12.14 -4.30
C CYS A 8 42.58 -12.98 -4.19
N SER A 9 42.54 -13.98 -3.30
CA SER A 9 41.34 -14.81 -3.11
C SER A 9 40.19 -14.06 -2.42
N LEU A 10 40.49 -13.14 -1.51
CA LEU A 10 39.48 -12.30 -0.83
C LEU A 10 38.89 -11.21 -1.75
N LEU A 11 39.71 -10.65 -2.64
CA LEU A 11 39.26 -9.67 -3.65
C LEU A 11 38.29 -10.29 -4.67
N LEU A 12 38.48 -11.56 -5.03
CA LEU A 12 37.62 -12.28 -5.97
C LEU A 12 36.25 -12.62 -5.37
N VAL A 13 36.19 -12.91 -4.06
CA VAL A 13 34.90 -13.14 -3.36
C VAL A 13 34.10 -11.85 -3.22
N PHE A 14 34.76 -10.71 -3.03
CA PHE A 14 34.08 -9.41 -2.93
C PHE A 14 33.46 -8.98 -4.27
N LEU A 15 34.09 -9.30 -5.41
CA LEU A 15 33.56 -8.96 -6.73
C LEU A 15 32.37 -9.81 -7.17
N ILE A 16 32.22 -11.03 -6.65
CA ILE A 16 31.08 -11.91 -6.97
C ILE A 16 29.81 -11.45 -6.23
N PHE A 17 29.94 -10.84 -5.05
CA PHE A 17 28.80 -10.31 -4.29
C PHE A 17 28.19 -9.03 -4.91
N SER A 18 28.92 -8.32 -5.76
CA SER A 18 28.44 -7.09 -6.41
C SER A 18 27.53 -7.34 -7.64
N MET A 19 27.35 -8.60 -8.06
CA MET A 19 26.60 -8.93 -9.28
C MET A 19 25.15 -9.40 -9.02
N PHE A 20 24.68 -9.36 -7.77
CA PHE A 20 23.37 -9.90 -7.41
C PHE A 20 22.50 -8.92 -6.62
N GLU A 21 22.16 -7.80 -7.24
CA GLU A 21 20.94 -7.05 -6.89
C GLU A 21 20.35 -6.38 -8.15
N GLY A 22 20.28 -7.20 -9.21
CA GLY A 22 19.33 -7.00 -10.29
C GLY A 22 17.95 -7.49 -9.87
N THR A 23 17.22 -6.68 -9.11
CA THR A 23 15.76 -6.68 -9.23
C THR A 23 15.37 -5.35 -9.83
N ASN A 24 15.13 -5.39 -11.14
CA ASN A 24 14.19 -4.48 -11.77
C ASN A 24 12.88 -4.61 -11.00
N LEU A 25 12.69 -3.76 -9.99
CA LEU A 25 11.34 -3.35 -9.63
C LEU A 25 10.86 -2.64 -10.88
N ALA A 26 10.13 -3.38 -11.71
CA ALA A 26 9.08 -2.80 -12.51
C ALA A 26 8.21 -2.05 -11.49
N SER A 27 8.56 -0.79 -11.26
CA SER A 27 7.68 0.18 -10.64
C SER A 27 6.49 0.21 -11.58
N ALA A 28 5.48 -0.59 -11.23
CA ALA A 28 4.20 -0.55 -11.90
C ALA A 28 3.79 0.91 -12.04
N ASP A 29 3.36 1.25 -13.25
CA ASP A 29 3.16 2.60 -13.77
C ASP A 29 2.61 3.60 -12.73
N PRO A 30 2.98 4.88 -12.81
CA PRO A 30 2.43 5.90 -11.94
C PRO A 30 0.89 5.82 -11.96
N ILE A 31 0.28 5.65 -10.78
CA ILE A 31 -1.18 5.73 -10.66
C ILE A 31 -1.60 7.10 -11.16
N THR A 32 -2.20 7.09 -12.34
CA THR A 32 -3.05 8.14 -12.87
C THR A 32 -4.17 8.36 -11.84
N CYS A 33 -4.28 9.56 -11.27
CA CYS A 33 -5.53 9.99 -10.65
C CYS A 33 -6.58 9.92 -11.79
N SER A 34 -7.36 8.84 -11.86
CA SER A 34 -8.33 8.64 -12.95
C SER A 34 -9.39 9.75 -12.86
N PRO A 35 -9.53 10.59 -13.90
CA PRO A 35 -10.33 11.82 -13.87
C PRO A 35 -11.84 11.57 -14.04
N ASN A 36 -12.35 10.36 -13.80
CA ASN A 36 -13.77 10.06 -14.08
C ASN A 36 -14.74 10.58 -13.01
N SER A 37 -14.35 11.61 -12.26
CA SER A 37 -15.28 12.51 -11.57
C SER A 37 -14.72 13.95 -11.61
N ILE A 38 -14.20 14.37 -12.76
CA ILE A 38 -14.09 15.79 -13.06
C ILE A 38 -15.47 16.19 -13.61
N GLU A 39 -16.31 16.77 -12.76
CA GLU A 39 -17.25 17.77 -13.28
C GLU A 39 -16.39 19.03 -13.48
N PRO A 40 -16.06 19.41 -14.72
CA PRO A 40 -15.17 20.54 -14.94
C PRO A 40 -15.95 21.80 -14.61
N GLN A 41 -15.71 22.38 -13.44
CA GLN A 41 -16.01 23.79 -13.25
C GLN A 41 -15.02 24.58 -14.11
N LEU A 42 -15.48 24.95 -15.30
CA LEU A 42 -14.79 25.86 -16.21
C LEU A 42 -14.64 27.22 -15.54
N LEU A 43 -13.54 27.41 -14.84
CA LEU A 43 -13.04 28.73 -14.46
C LEU A 43 -11.63 28.88 -15.04
N SER A 44 -11.60 29.61 -16.16
CA SER A 44 -10.54 30.52 -16.61
C SER A 44 -9.08 30.14 -16.30
N ASP A 45 -8.33 29.71 -17.32
CA ASP A 45 -6.86 29.80 -17.51
C ASP A 45 -5.88 29.50 -16.36
N ASP A 46 -6.34 28.97 -15.22
CA ASP A 46 -5.49 28.67 -14.08
C ASP A 46 -5.20 27.16 -13.98
N LEU A 47 -3.93 26.87 -13.70
CA LEU A 47 -3.35 25.55 -13.41
C LEU A 47 -4.39 24.53 -12.90
N VAL A 48 -4.60 23.47 -13.68
CA VAL A 48 -5.37 22.30 -13.26
C VAL A 48 -4.70 21.70 -12.03
N THR A 49 -5.17 22.09 -10.86
CA THR A 49 -4.68 21.55 -9.59
C THR A 49 -5.42 20.23 -9.40
N ILE A 50 -4.75 19.11 -9.68
CA ILE A 50 -5.32 17.79 -9.46
C ILE A 50 -5.52 17.61 -7.95
N GLN A 51 -6.75 17.83 -7.48
CA GLN A 51 -7.14 17.56 -6.09
C GLN A 51 -7.25 16.05 -5.90
N CYS A 52 -6.12 15.37 -5.68
CA CYS A 52 -6.17 13.99 -5.21
C CYS A 52 -6.56 14.04 -3.70
N SER A 53 -7.72 13.47 -3.37
CA SER A 53 -8.26 13.37 -1.99
C SER A 53 -7.25 12.71 -1.05
N GLY A 54 -7.01 13.30 0.12
CA GLY A 54 -5.96 12.87 1.05
C GLY A 54 -6.06 11.39 1.44
N GLY A 55 -7.28 10.87 1.59
CA GLY A 55 -7.53 9.46 1.90
C GLY A 55 -7.13 8.51 0.75
N SER A 56 -7.42 8.90 -0.49
CA SER A 56 -7.09 8.10 -1.68
C SER A 56 -5.59 8.04 -1.93
N ILE A 57 -4.87 9.15 -1.70
CA ILE A 57 -3.39 9.20 -1.78
C ILE A 57 -2.76 8.28 -0.74
N ALA A 58 -3.18 8.38 0.53
CA ALA A 58 -2.65 7.56 1.61
C ALA A 58 -2.87 6.06 1.34
N TRP A 59 -4.07 5.70 0.86
CA TRP A 59 -4.38 4.32 0.49
C TRP A 59 -3.52 3.81 -0.67
N ALA A 60 -3.33 4.62 -1.72
CA ALA A 60 -2.45 4.26 -2.84
C ALA A 60 -1.00 4.01 -2.36
N GLY A 61 -0.51 4.80 -1.39
CA GLY A 61 0.79 4.59 -0.75
C GLY A 61 0.89 3.24 -0.03
N ILE A 62 -0.18 2.82 0.64
CA ILE A 62 -0.25 1.48 1.28
C ILE A 62 -0.18 0.39 0.21
N LEU A 63 -1.00 0.49 -0.84
CA LEU A 63 -1.08 -0.50 -1.91
C LEU A 63 0.24 -0.67 -2.70
N ARG A 64 1.04 0.39 -2.87
CA ARG A 64 2.37 0.31 -3.53
C ARG A 64 3.34 -0.66 -2.87
N THR A 65 3.12 -0.97 -1.60
CA THR A 65 3.97 -1.86 -0.81
C THR A 65 3.29 -3.20 -0.50
N ALA A 66 2.14 -3.46 -1.13
CA ALA A 66 1.38 -4.68 -0.98
C ALA A 66 1.30 -5.42 -2.32
N THR A 67 1.31 -6.74 -2.30
CA THR A 67 1.20 -7.60 -3.48
C THR A 67 -0.26 -7.97 -3.71
N LEU A 68 -0.81 -7.68 -4.88
CA LEU A 68 -2.13 -8.18 -5.28
C LEU A 68 -2.07 -9.72 -5.34
N THR A 69 -3.00 -10.39 -4.65
CA THR A 69 -3.05 -11.86 -4.57
C THR A 69 -4.18 -12.44 -5.42
N ASN A 70 -5.37 -11.84 -5.36
CA ASN A 70 -6.47 -12.18 -6.25
C ASN A 70 -7.48 -11.03 -6.33
N THR A 71 -8.31 -11.08 -7.37
CA THR A 71 -9.43 -10.16 -7.58
C THR A 71 -10.71 -10.97 -7.76
N THR A 72 -11.76 -10.55 -7.07
CA THR A 72 -13.14 -11.04 -7.25
C THR A 72 -13.98 -9.90 -7.81
N LYS A 73 -15.27 -10.13 -8.06
CA LYS A 73 -16.20 -9.09 -8.55
C LYS A 73 -16.23 -7.86 -7.64
N ASP A 74 -16.21 -8.09 -6.32
CA ASP A 74 -16.46 -7.03 -5.32
C ASP A 74 -15.24 -6.73 -4.44
N VAL A 75 -14.15 -7.49 -4.56
CA VAL A 75 -12.98 -7.35 -3.69
C VAL A 75 -11.68 -7.61 -4.43
N ARG A 76 -10.72 -6.69 -4.30
CA ARG A 76 -9.30 -6.91 -4.62
C ARG A 76 -8.54 -7.22 -3.33
N ASN A 77 -7.90 -8.39 -3.24
CA ASN A 77 -7.16 -8.80 -2.05
C ASN A 77 -5.66 -8.64 -2.29
N PHE A 78 -5.00 -7.97 -1.36
CA PHE A 78 -3.57 -7.73 -1.32
C PHE A 78 -2.97 -8.38 -0.08
N ARG A 79 -1.68 -8.69 -0.14
CA ARG A 79 -0.88 -9.18 0.97
C ARG A 79 0.32 -8.28 1.20
N LYS A 80 0.67 -8.07 2.45
CA LYS A 80 1.83 -7.27 2.87
C LYS A 80 2.46 -7.89 4.11
N VAL A 81 3.78 -7.80 4.26
CA VAL A 81 4.50 -8.25 5.47
C VAL A 81 4.44 -7.17 6.56
N GLY A 82 4.40 -7.59 7.82
CA GLY A 82 4.52 -6.70 8.99
C GLY A 82 3.49 -6.94 10.10
N GLY A 83 2.62 -7.92 9.94
CA GLY A 83 1.61 -8.32 10.92
C GLY A 83 0.81 -7.14 11.49
N ASN A 84 0.50 -7.22 12.79
CA ASN A 84 -0.38 -6.26 13.46
C ASN A 84 0.23 -4.86 13.53
N ASN A 85 1.55 -4.76 13.72
CA ASN A 85 2.26 -3.49 13.80
C ASN A 85 2.28 -2.78 12.44
N GLY A 86 2.51 -3.52 11.36
CA GLY A 86 2.44 -3.00 9.99
C GLY A 86 1.03 -2.50 9.66
N ALA A 87 0.01 -3.29 9.99
CA ALA A 87 -1.38 -2.92 9.76
C ALA A 87 -1.78 -1.65 10.54
N LEU A 88 -1.42 -1.56 11.82
CA LEU A 88 -1.71 -0.39 12.64
C LEU A 88 -0.94 0.85 12.17
N SER A 89 0.33 0.69 11.77
CA SER A 89 1.14 1.77 11.20
C SER A 89 0.49 2.35 9.93
N ASP A 90 0.06 1.48 9.01
CA ASP A 90 -0.61 1.90 7.79
C ASP A 90 -1.99 2.52 8.06
N PHE A 91 -2.77 1.98 9.00
CA PHE A 91 -4.02 2.62 9.46
C PHE A 91 -3.78 4.02 10.02
N ASN A 92 -2.67 4.23 10.73
CA ASN A 92 -2.36 5.51 11.32
C ASN A 92 -1.98 6.58 10.28
N LYS A 93 -1.45 6.17 9.11
CA LYS A 93 -1.20 7.07 7.97
C LYS A 93 -2.47 7.59 7.31
N MET A 94 -3.60 6.88 7.45
CA MET A 94 -4.87 7.31 6.88
C MET A 94 -5.41 8.54 7.63
N PRO A 95 -5.96 9.53 6.90
CA PRO A 95 -6.55 10.72 7.51
C PRO A 95 -7.85 10.42 8.26
N GLY A 96 -8.25 11.36 9.11
CA GLY A 96 -9.44 11.25 9.96
C GLY A 96 -9.14 10.76 11.37
N ASN A 97 -10.11 10.97 12.26
CA ASN A 97 -9.99 10.58 13.66
C ASN A 97 -10.38 9.10 13.84
N PRO A 98 -9.59 8.32 14.59
CA PRO A 98 -9.91 6.92 14.84
C PRO A 98 -11.15 6.80 15.73
N VAL A 99 -12.08 5.95 15.32
CA VAL A 99 -13.24 5.52 16.10
C VAL A 99 -13.06 4.06 16.46
N ASN A 100 -13.08 3.74 17.75
CA ASN A 100 -13.03 2.37 18.23
C ASN A 100 -14.39 1.69 18.02
N ARG A 101 -14.35 0.44 17.57
CA ARG A 101 -15.50 -0.44 17.36
C ARG A 101 -15.32 -1.72 18.20
N PRO A 102 -16.36 -2.58 18.32
CA PRO A 102 -16.23 -3.85 19.03
C PRO A 102 -15.08 -4.71 18.50
N GLU A 103 -14.63 -5.66 19.33
CA GLU A 103 -13.58 -6.64 18.97
C GLU A 103 -12.22 -5.99 18.57
N GLY A 104 -11.96 -4.77 19.04
CA GLY A 104 -10.71 -4.04 18.77
C GLY A 104 -10.61 -3.47 17.36
N VAL A 105 -11.68 -3.57 16.55
CA VAL A 105 -11.76 -2.95 15.22
C VAL A 105 -11.67 -1.43 15.35
N LYS A 106 -11.00 -0.78 14.40
CA LYS A 106 -10.91 0.68 14.34
C LYS A 106 -11.32 1.18 12.96
N THR A 107 -11.98 2.33 12.92
CA THR A 107 -12.36 2.98 11.66
C THR A 107 -11.84 4.40 11.62
N LYS A 108 -11.44 4.89 10.45
CA LYS A 108 -11.22 6.31 10.18
C LYS A 108 -11.99 6.69 8.92
N THR A 109 -12.71 7.80 8.99
CA THR A 109 -13.49 8.32 7.87
C THR A 109 -12.95 9.68 7.45
N HIS A 110 -12.75 9.86 6.15
CA HIS A 110 -12.32 11.12 5.55
C HIS A 110 -12.92 11.22 4.14
N GLU A 111 -13.49 12.38 3.80
CA GLU A 111 -14.11 12.64 2.49
C GLU A 111 -15.12 11.55 2.07
N GLY A 112 -15.95 11.10 3.02
CA GLY A 112 -16.98 10.07 2.78
C GLY A 112 -16.45 8.64 2.63
N LYS A 113 -15.14 8.42 2.67
CA LYS A 113 -14.52 7.08 2.58
C LYS A 113 -14.03 6.63 3.94
N THR A 114 -14.24 5.35 4.25
CA THR A 114 -13.87 4.77 5.54
C THR A 114 -12.84 3.66 5.36
N VAL A 115 -11.68 3.82 5.98
CA VAL A 115 -10.75 2.71 6.21
C VAL A 115 -11.17 1.98 7.48
N THR A 116 -11.18 0.66 7.42
CA THR A 116 -11.44 -0.20 8.56
C THR A 116 -10.24 -1.08 8.84
N TYR A 117 -9.78 -1.06 10.07
CA TYR A 117 -8.72 -1.90 10.60
C TYR A 117 -9.30 -3.01 11.44
N TYR A 118 -9.02 -4.25 11.06
CA TYR A 118 -9.32 -5.45 11.80
C TYR A 118 -8.01 -5.98 12.39
N PRO A 119 -7.79 -5.94 13.72
CA PRO A 119 -6.58 -6.49 14.32
C PRO A 119 -6.48 -8.01 14.11
N VAL A 120 -7.63 -8.70 14.06
CA VAL A 120 -7.74 -10.10 13.68
C VAL A 120 -8.98 -10.24 12.79
N SER A 121 -8.78 -10.46 11.48
CA SER A 121 -9.88 -10.70 10.57
C SER A 121 -10.51 -12.08 10.81
N LYS A 122 -11.85 -12.14 10.91
CA LYS A 122 -12.58 -13.42 11.09
C LYS A 122 -12.38 -14.40 9.93
N SER A 123 -12.05 -13.91 8.74
CA SER A 123 -11.89 -14.75 7.55
C SER A 123 -10.49 -15.35 7.39
N THR A 124 -9.47 -14.75 7.99
CA THR A 124 -8.07 -15.15 7.75
C THR A 124 -7.22 -15.26 9.00
N ALA A 125 -7.75 -14.89 10.17
CA ALA A 125 -7.00 -14.75 11.42
C ALA A 125 -5.78 -13.81 11.33
N GLU A 126 -5.73 -12.96 10.29
CA GLU A 126 -4.64 -12.01 10.05
C GLU A 126 -5.14 -10.56 10.23
N PRO A 127 -4.29 -9.64 10.69
CA PRO A 127 -4.60 -8.21 10.69
C PRO A 127 -4.89 -7.74 9.26
N THR A 128 -5.96 -6.98 9.08
CA THR A 128 -6.46 -6.59 7.76
C THR A 128 -6.90 -5.14 7.74
N LEU A 129 -6.51 -4.42 6.68
CA LEU A 129 -7.12 -3.13 6.32
C LEU A 129 -8.11 -3.32 5.19
N GLN A 130 -9.24 -2.62 5.27
CA GLN A 130 -10.25 -2.57 4.22
C GLN A 130 -10.58 -1.12 3.88
N TYR A 131 -10.65 -0.80 2.58
CA TYR A 131 -10.97 0.53 2.07
C TYR A 131 -11.77 0.44 0.76
N PRO A 132 -12.71 1.35 0.47
CA PRO A 132 -13.42 1.36 -0.81
C PRO A 132 -12.45 1.69 -1.97
N ALA A 133 -12.38 0.81 -2.96
CA ALA A 133 -11.43 0.93 -4.08
C ALA A 133 -11.73 2.15 -4.97
N ILE A 134 -13.03 2.43 -5.19
CA ILE A 134 -13.52 3.55 -6.00
C ILE A 134 -14.77 4.12 -5.29
N SER A 135 -14.94 5.43 -5.32
CA SER A 135 -16.16 6.05 -4.76
C SER A 135 -17.39 5.62 -5.56
N GLY A 136 -18.47 5.23 -4.88
CA GLY A 136 -19.73 4.84 -5.54
C GLY A 136 -19.75 3.45 -6.16
N THR A 137 -18.69 2.64 -6.06
CA THR A 137 -18.71 1.23 -6.44
C THR A 137 -18.83 0.33 -5.20
N GLN A 138 -19.31 -0.90 -5.38
CA GLN A 138 -19.29 -1.93 -4.33
C GLN A 138 -17.94 -2.65 -4.22
N THR A 139 -16.90 -2.15 -4.89
CA THR A 139 -15.58 -2.80 -4.92
C THR A 139 -14.70 -2.33 -3.76
N TRP A 140 -14.15 -3.29 -3.01
CA TRP A 140 -13.29 -3.04 -1.85
C TRP A 140 -11.85 -3.51 -2.09
N ASP A 141 -10.90 -2.77 -1.56
CA ASP A 141 -9.53 -3.25 -1.39
C ASP A 141 -9.37 -3.81 0.02
N LYS A 142 -8.76 -4.99 0.12
CA LYS A 142 -8.39 -5.63 1.39
C LYS A 142 -6.90 -5.91 1.41
N VAL A 143 -6.18 -5.37 2.38
CA VAL A 143 -4.75 -5.65 2.59
C VAL A 143 -4.59 -6.50 3.82
N ARG A 144 -4.09 -7.73 3.65
CA ARG A 144 -3.81 -8.67 4.74
C ARG A 144 -2.34 -8.58 5.12
N PHE A 145 -2.09 -8.49 6.42
CA PHE A 145 -0.74 -8.35 6.96
C PHE A 145 -0.27 -9.68 7.54
N THR A 146 0.65 -10.33 6.84
CA THR A 146 1.28 -11.57 7.31
C THR A 146 2.43 -11.24 8.26
N PRO A 147 2.80 -12.18 9.15
CA PRO A 147 4.02 -12.07 9.94
C PRO A 147 5.24 -11.75 9.09
#